data_AF-A0A8J8A2M0-F1
#
_entry.id   AF-A0A8J8A2M0-F1
#
_cell.length_a   1.000
_cell.length_b   1.000
_cell.length_c   1.000
_cell.angle_alpha   90.00
_cell.angle_beta   90.00
_cell.angle_gamma   90.00
#
_symmetry.space_group_name_H-M   'P 1'
#
loop_
_entity.id
_entity.type
_entity.pdbx_description
1 polymer ?
#
loop_
_entity_poly.entity_id
_entity_poly.type
_entity_poly.pdbx_seq_one_letter_code
_entity_poly.pdbx_strand_id
1 'polypeptide(L)' 'MEETMEILKRTYQRFLALGLVMMLVAFALMIFQPLGRNASLVLAVVIFLFAFLPLEMAKRTARKMALLAFGGKIEKLN' A
#
# COMPACT_ATOMS: atom_id res chain seq x y z
N MET A 1 -10.91 17.98 11.94
CA MET A 1 -10.61 17.85 10.50
C MET A 1 -9.11 17.59 10.26
N GLU A 2 -8.21 18.41 10.81
CA GLU A 2 -6.75 18.16 10.74
C GLU A 2 -6.33 16.82 11.39
N GLU A 3 -6.80 16.54 12.60
CA GLU A 3 -6.47 15.31 13.32
C GLU A 3 -6.91 14.04 12.57
N THR A 4 -8.13 14.06 12.01
CA THR A 4 -8.65 12.98 11.16
C THR A 4 -7.79 12.77 9.90
N MET A 5 -7.33 13.85 9.27
CA MET A 5 -6.46 13.77 8.10
C MET A 5 -5.07 13.26 8.44
N GLU A 6 -4.52 13.64 9.60
CA GLU A 6 -3.23 13.14 10.03
C GLU A 6 -3.26 11.63 10.29
N ILE A 7 -4.32 11.13 10.92
CA ILE A 7 -4.54 9.69 11.14
C ILE A 7 -4.64 8.95 9.80
N LEU A 8 -5.40 9.49 8.84
CA LEU A 8 -5.54 8.91 7.50
C LEU A 8 -4.19 8.88 6.76
N LYS A 9 -3.40 9.95 6.85
CA LYS A 9 -2.06 10.04 6.25
C LYS A 9 -1.11 9.00 6.84
N ARG A 10 -1.04 8.89 8.18
CA ARG A 10 -0.21 7.87 8.86
C ARG A 10 -0.64 6.46 8.48
N THR A 11 -1.95 6.21 8.41
CA THR A 11 -2.51 4.91 8.03
C THR A 11 -2.14 4.56 6.59
N TYR A 12 -2.32 5.50 5.67
CA TYR A 12 -1.89 5.37 4.28
C TYR A 12 -0.39 5.03 4.15
N GLN A 13 0.46 5.80 4.83
CA GLN A 13 1.92 5.60 4.78
C GLN A 13 2.32 4.23 5.32
N ARG A 14 1.70 3.77 6.42
CA ARG A 14 1.97 2.44 6.98
C ARG A 14 1.60 1.32 6.01
N PHE A 15 0.40 1.36 5.45
CA PHE A 15 -0.04 0.35 4.49
C PHE A 15 0.80 0.38 3.21
N LEU A 16 1.13 1.57 2.72
CA LEU A 16 1.98 1.72 1.54
C LEU A 16 3.39 1.17 1.80
N ALA A 17 4.01 1.51 2.94
CA ALA A 17 5.31 1.00 3.31
C ALA A 17 5.31 -0.52 3.46
N LEU A 18 4.31 -1.11 4.13
CA LEU A 18 4.17 -2.56 4.27
C LEU A 18 4.04 -3.26 2.90
N GLY A 19 3.21 -2.72 2.01
CA GLY A 19 3.05 -3.23 0.65
C GLY A 19 4.35 -3.19 -0.15
N LEU A 20 5.07 -2.07 -0.07
CA LEU A 20 6.36 -1.89 -0.75
C LEU A 20 7.45 -2.83 -0.19
N VAL A 21 7.52 -3.00 1.13
CA VAL A 21 8.48 -3.93 1.75
C VAL A 21 8.21 -5.37 1.29
N MET A 22 6.95 -5.81 1.25
CA MET A 22 6.63 -7.15 0.73
C MET A 22 6.98 -7.28 -0.75
N MET A 23 6.75 -6.24 -1.56
CA MET A 23 7.18 -6.23 -2.97
C MET A 23 8.70 -6.37 -3.08
N LEU A 24 9.47 -5.63 -2.28
CA LEU A 24 10.93 -5.74 -2.24
C LEU A 24 11.40 -7.14 -1.86
N VAL A 25 10.76 -7.78 -0.88
CA VAL A 25 11.07 -9.16 -0.50
C VAL A 25 10.78 -10.13 -1.64
N ALA A 26 9.64 -10.00 -2.32
CA ALA A 26 9.32 -10.82 -3.48
C ALA A 26 10.36 -10.66 -4.60
N PHE A 27 10.75 -9.42 -4.91
CA PHE A 27 11.82 -9.16 -5.90
C PHE A 27 13.17 -9.73 -5.46
N ALA A 28 13.54 -9.59 -4.19
CA ALA A 28 14.77 -10.16 -3.65
C ALA A 28 14.79 -11.69 -3.82
N LEU A 29 13.67 -12.36 -3.57
CA LEU A 29 13.55 -13.81 -3.80
C LEU A 29 13.70 -14.18 -5.28
N MET A 30 13.14 -13.39 -6.20
CA MET A 30 13.29 -13.62 -7.64
C MET A 30 14.75 -13.47 -8.11
N ILE A 31 15.51 -12.53 -7.52
CA ILE A 31 16.90 -12.22 -7.90
C ILE A 31 17.87 -13.21 -7.27
N PHE A 32 17.85 -13.36 -5.94
CA PHE A 32 18.84 -14.16 -5.21
C PHE A 32 18.54 -15.66 -5.21
N GLN A 33 17.26 -16.03 -5.34
CA GLN A 33 16.79 -17.42 -5.41
C GLN A 33 17.39 -18.38 -4.35
N PRO A 34 17.37 -18.02 -3.05
CA PRO A 34 18.11 -18.75 -2.00
C PRO A 34 17.60 -20.18 -1.75
N LEU A 35 16.37 -20.49 -2.18
CA LEU A 35 15.73 -21.80 -2.01
C LEU A 35 15.73 -22.61 -3.32
N GLY A 36 16.52 -22.19 -4.31
CA GLY A 36 16.46 -22.68 -5.68
C GLY A 36 15.40 -21.98 -6.52
N ARG A 37 15.53 -22.11 -7.86
CA ARG A 37 14.75 -21.32 -8.83
C ARG A 37 13.24 -21.48 -8.67
N ASN A 38 12.74 -22.72 -8.74
CA ASN A 38 11.29 -22.96 -8.75
C ASN A 38 10.63 -22.55 -7.42
N ALA A 39 11.20 -22.95 -6.28
CA ALA A 39 10.65 -22.64 -4.96
C ALA A 39 10.67 -21.13 -4.67
N SER A 40 11.77 -20.44 -5.00
CA SER A 40 11.88 -18.99 -4.79
C SER A 40 10.91 -18.21 -5.66
N LEU A 41 10.68 -18.63 -6.91
CA LEU A 41 9.71 -18.00 -7.80
C LEU A 41 8.27 -18.22 -7.32
N VAL A 42 7.91 -19.44 -6.90
CA VAL A 42 6.58 -19.72 -6.33
C VAL A 42 6.34 -18.87 -5.09
N LEU A 43 7.32 -18.83 -4.16
CA LEU A 43 7.21 -18.02 -2.95
C LEU A 43 7.12 -16.53 -3.26
N ALA A 44 7.89 -16.03 -4.23
CA ALA A 44 7.80 -14.65 -4.67
C ALA A 44 6.41 -14.30 -5.20
N VAL A 45 5.81 -15.15 -6.04
CA VAL A 45 4.43 -14.96 -6.54
C VAL A 45 3.43 -14.91 -5.39
N VAL A 46 3.52 -15.84 -4.44
CA VAL A 46 2.66 -15.86 -3.25
C VAL A 46 2.78 -14.55 -2.47
N ILE A 47 4.00 -14.10 -2.17
CA ILE A 47 4.24 -12.84 -1.46
C ILE A 47 3.70 -11.65 -2.25
N PHE A 48 3.85 -11.65 -3.58
CA PHE A 48 3.36 -10.59 -4.45
C PHE A 48 1.82 -10.46 -4.38
N LEU A 49 1.10 -11.59 -4.35
CA LEU A 49 -0.35 -11.60 -4.16
C LEU A 49 -0.74 -11.05 -2.78
N PHE A 50 -0.01 -11.42 -1.73
CA PHE A 50 -0.26 -10.90 -0.37
C PHE A 50 0.09 -9.41 -0.24
N ALA A 51 1.11 -8.92 -0.96
CA ALA A 51 1.47 -7.52 -0.99
C ALA A 51 0.35 -6.62 -1.53
N PHE A 52 -0.55 -7.18 -2.33
CA PHE A 52 -1.71 -6.45 -2.86
C PHE A 52 -2.71 -6.04 -1.76
N LEU A 53 -2.81 -6.78 -0.66
CA LEU A 53 -3.74 -6.45 0.42
C LEU A 53 -3.49 -5.06 1.03
N PRO A 54 -2.28 -4.77 1.57
CA PRO A 54 -2.03 -3.44 2.12
C PRO A 54 -1.97 -2.36 1.04
N LEU A 55 -1.53 -2.66 -0.18
CA LEU A 55 -1.55 -1.68 -1.27
C LEU A 55 -2.99 -1.24 -1.63
N GLU A 56 -3.93 -2.18 -1.68
CA GLU A 56 -5.34 -1.87 -1.92
C GLU A 56 -5.93 -1.06 -0.75
N MET A 57 -5.52 -1.35 0.49
CA MET A 57 -5.91 -0.53 1.66
C MET A 57 -5.32 0.89 1.59
N ALA A 58 -4.07 1.03 1.18
CA ALA A 58 -3.44 2.34 0.96
C ALA A 58 -4.22 3.12 -0.12
N LYS A 59 -4.55 2.49 -1.25
CA LYS A 59 -5.36 3.09 -2.32
C LYS A 59 -6.75 3.53 -1.83
N ARG A 60 -7.44 2.70 -1.05
CA ARG A 60 -8.73 3.06 -0.43
C ARG A 60 -8.58 4.28 0.49
N THR A 61 -7.49 4.34 1.27
CA THR A 61 -7.21 5.45 2.19
C THR A 61 -6.88 6.73 1.43
N ALA A 62 -6.10 6.64 0.34
CA ALA A 62 -5.81 7.76 -0.54
C ALA A 62 -7.07 8.34 -1.19
N ARG A 63 -8.01 7.49 -1.62
CA ARG A 63 -9.32 7.94 -2.14
C ARG A 63 -10.12 8.68 -1.08
N LYS A 64 -10.16 8.18 0.16
CA LYS A 64 -10.83 8.87 1.27
C LYS A 64 -10.19 10.24 1.56
N MET A 65 -8.85 10.31 1.56
CA MET A 65 -8.13 11.58 1.72
C MET A 65 -8.47 12.56 0.59
N ALA A 66 -8.47 12.10 -0.67
CA ALA A 66 -8.85 12.95 -1.80
C ALA A 66 -10.28 13.48 -1.64
N LEU A 67 -11.24 12.63 -1.30
CA LEU A 67 -12.63 13.04 -1.09
C LEU A 67 -12.78 14.06 0.04
N LEU A 68 -12.06 13.92 1.16
CA LEU A 68 -12.10 14.90 2.24
C LEU A 68 -11.47 16.25 1.84
N ALA A 69 -10.36 16.21 1.09
CA ALA A 69 -9.68 17.42 0.62
C ALA A 69 -10.50 18.19 -0.43
N PHE A 70 -11.20 17.48 -1.33
CA PHE A 70 -12.02 18.07 -2.38
C PHE A 70 -13.48 18.33 -1.94
N GLY A 71 -14.03 17.52 -1.04
CA GLY A 71 -15.39 17.68 -0.50
C GLY A 71 -15.56 18.95 0.33
N GLY A 72 -14.56 19.30 1.15
CA GLY A 72 -14.53 20.60 1.85
C GLY A 72 -14.33 21.81 0.92
N LYS A 73 -13.93 21.58 -0.35
CA LYS A 73 -13.76 22.64 -1.35
C LYS A 73 -15.08 23.02 -2.04
N ILE A 74 -16.07 22.13 -2.05
CA ILE A 74 -17.41 22.39 -2.61
C ILE A 74 -18.26 23.20 -1.61
N GLU A 75 -18.11 22.94 -0.31
CA GLU A 75 -18.86 23.64 0.75
C GLU A 75 -18.44 25.11 0.95
N LYS A 76 -17.20 25.48 0.59
CA LYS A 76 -16.69 26.86 0.67
C LYS A 76 -17.03 27.74 -0.56
N LEU A 77 -17.79 27.22 -1.52
CA LEU A 77 -18.20 27.91 -2.74
C LEU A 77 -19.71 28.19 -2.80
N ASN A 78 -20.47 27.77 -1.78
CA ASN A 78 -21.85 28.17 -1.52
C ASN A 78 -21.89 29.08 -0.27
#